data_AF-A0A3B9FLN7-F1
#
_entry.id   AF-A0A3B9FLN7-F1
#
_cell.length_a   1.000
_cell.length_b   1.000
_cell.length_c   1.000
_cell.angle_alpha   90.00
_cell.angle_beta   90.00
_cell.angle_gamma   90.00
#
_symmetry.space_group_name_H-M   'P 1'
#
loop_
_entity.id
_entity.type
_entity.pdbx_description
1 polymer ?
#
loop_
_entity_poly.entity_id
_entity_poly.type
_entity_poly.pdbx_seq_one_letter_code
_entity_poly.pdbx_strand_id
1 'polypeptide(L)'
;MDRSNFNAIRQKFVMTKSSLMRILSTSIATLSLFLSLGCTQQWDPDTQFQNQIQTLKLEGERFKQVRGQEATQNLNTLKSELLLGVIRRMTVRDLDLLMGYKYVLLAQASQQGELWERRQYFWQDIVEGKWGKGSMEYEMCEKESVLMTVSVNSKEVIGIEY
;
A
#
# COMPACT_ATOMS: atom_id res chain seq x y z
N MET A 1 15.79 -65.94 44.47
CA MET A 1 14.84 -64.87 44.07
C MET A 1 14.69 -63.91 45.23
N ASP A 2 15.01 -62.63 45.23
CA ASP A 2 15.95 -61.82 44.48
C ASP A 2 16.22 -60.60 45.38
N ARG A 3 17.38 -60.58 46.08
CA ARG A 3 17.74 -59.53 47.05
C ARG A 3 18.21 -58.23 46.35
N SER A 4 18.14 -58.17 45.03
CA SER A 4 18.62 -57.04 44.23
C SER A 4 17.66 -55.85 44.17
N ASN A 5 16.37 -56.04 44.51
CA ASN A 5 15.34 -55.02 44.26
C ASN A 5 15.05 -54.03 45.41
N PHE A 6 15.56 -54.26 46.62
CA PHE A 6 15.31 -53.32 47.74
C PHE A 6 16.33 -52.18 47.83
N ASN A 7 17.51 -52.32 47.22
CA ASN A 7 18.55 -51.29 47.23
C ASN A 7 18.40 -50.25 46.11
N ALA A 8 17.64 -50.55 45.05
CA ALA A 8 17.43 -49.63 43.93
C ALA A 8 16.39 -48.53 44.24
N ILE A 9 15.47 -48.77 45.17
CA ILE A 9 14.40 -47.80 45.51
C ILE A 9 14.85 -46.81 46.59
N ARG A 10 15.77 -47.20 47.48
CA ARG A 10 16.26 -46.31 48.57
C ARG A 10 17.26 -45.24 48.11
N GLN A 11 17.88 -45.37 46.95
CA GLN A 11 18.83 -44.37 46.44
C GLN A 11 18.18 -43.16 45.75
N LYS A 12 16.88 -43.20 45.43
CA LYS A 12 16.23 -42.11 44.68
C LYS A 12 15.70 -40.95 45.53
N PHE A 13 15.75 -41.02 46.85
CA PHE A 13 15.17 -39.98 47.72
C PHE A 13 16.08 -39.63 48.91
N VAL A 14 17.34 -39.31 48.63
CA VAL A 14 18.11 -38.43 49.53
C VAL A 14 18.76 -37.37 48.66
N MET A 15 17.93 -36.45 48.13
CA MET A 15 18.42 -35.11 47.91
C MET A 15 18.75 -34.54 49.29
N THR A 16 20.03 -34.62 49.66
CA THR A 16 20.56 -33.92 50.82
C THR A 16 20.15 -32.45 50.72
N LYS A 17 19.65 -31.87 51.83
CA LYS A 17 19.26 -30.45 51.90
C LYS A 17 20.34 -29.51 51.34
N SER A 18 21.61 -29.92 51.38
CA SER A 18 22.74 -29.20 50.79
C SER A 18 22.76 -29.17 49.26
N SER A 19 22.26 -30.20 48.56
CA SER A 19 22.19 -30.24 47.10
C SER A 19 21.06 -29.36 46.56
N LEU A 20 19.88 -29.43 47.20
CA LEU A 20 18.76 -28.52 46.91
C LEU A 20 19.11 -27.06 47.23
N MET A 21 19.75 -26.79 48.38
CA MET A 21 20.24 -25.44 48.71
C MET A 21 21.28 -24.92 47.71
N ARG A 22 22.18 -25.77 47.19
CA ARG A 22 23.18 -25.37 46.19
C ARG A 22 22.54 -25.07 44.83
N ILE A 23 21.56 -25.85 44.39
CA ILE A 23 20.82 -25.59 43.15
C ILE A 23 19.95 -24.33 43.27
N LEU A 24 19.31 -24.12 44.43
CA LEU A 24 18.57 -22.89 44.71
C LEU A 24 19.52 -21.69 44.77
N SER A 25 20.68 -21.82 45.42
CA SER A 25 21.64 -20.71 45.55
C SER A 25 22.31 -20.36 44.23
N THR A 26 22.63 -21.34 43.37
CA THR A 26 23.17 -21.08 42.02
C THR A 26 22.11 -20.46 41.12
N SER A 27 20.84 -20.88 41.22
CA SER A 27 19.74 -20.29 40.45
C SER A 27 19.39 -18.86 40.91
N ILE A 28 19.50 -18.58 42.21
CA ILE A 28 19.33 -17.23 42.75
C ILE A 28 20.52 -16.35 42.34
N ALA A 29 21.74 -16.88 42.38
CA ALA A 29 22.95 -16.16 41.96
C ALA A 29 22.94 -15.82 40.46
N THR A 30 22.47 -16.71 39.59
CA THR A 30 22.33 -16.41 38.16
C THR A 30 21.21 -15.40 37.92
N LEU A 31 20.06 -15.51 38.60
CA LEU A 31 18.97 -14.55 38.50
C LEU A 31 19.39 -13.13 38.96
N SER A 32 20.19 -13.04 40.03
CA SER A 32 20.72 -11.75 40.51
C SER A 32 21.84 -11.19 39.63
N LEU A 33 22.58 -12.03 38.91
CA LEU A 33 23.52 -11.58 37.87
C LEU A 33 22.77 -10.99 36.65
N PHE A 34 21.65 -11.60 36.24
CA PHE A 34 20.80 -11.05 35.17
C PHE A 34 20.06 -9.76 35.58
N LEU A 35 19.69 -9.62 36.86
CA LEU A 35 19.04 -8.40 37.39
C LEU A 35 20.01 -7.22 37.59
N SER A 36 21.32 -7.48 37.78
CA SER A 36 22.35 -6.44 37.96
C SER A 36 23.00 -5.96 36.66
N LEU A 37 22.78 -6.68 35.55
CA LEU A 37 23.23 -6.29 34.21
C LEU A 37 22.16 -5.51 33.41
N GLY A 38 20.98 -5.30 33.98
CA GLY A 38 19.87 -4.59 33.33
C GLY A 38 19.74 -3.15 33.82
N CYS A 39 19.73 -2.20 32.87
CA CYS A 39 19.43 -0.77 33.04
C CYS A 39 20.61 0.14 33.42
N THR A 40 21.65 0.19 32.59
CA THR A 40 22.63 1.28 32.59
C THR A 40 22.14 2.56 31.91
N GLN A 41 20.98 2.52 31.24
CA GLN A 41 20.37 3.68 30.63
C GLN A 41 19.22 4.18 31.51
N GLN A 42 19.45 5.31 32.18
CA GLN A 42 18.39 6.03 32.90
C GLN A 42 17.30 6.36 31.90
N TRP A 43 16.06 5.94 32.19
CA TRP A 43 14.92 6.23 31.34
C TRP A 43 14.67 7.74 31.36
N ASP A 44 14.75 8.36 30.18
CA ASP A 44 14.48 9.78 29.97
C ASP A 44 13.20 9.95 29.13
N PRO A 45 12.11 10.50 29.71
CA PRO A 45 10.87 10.72 28.99
C PRO A 45 11.03 11.63 27.78
N ASP A 46 11.91 12.64 27.83
CA ASP A 46 12.10 13.57 26.73
C ASP A 46 12.76 12.88 25.54
N THR A 47 13.83 12.12 25.78
CA THR A 47 14.46 11.29 24.75
C THR A 47 13.48 10.26 24.16
N GLN A 48 12.63 9.62 24.98
CA GLN A 48 11.62 8.69 24.46
C GLN A 48 10.57 9.37 23.58
N PHE A 49 10.07 10.53 24.00
CA PHE A 49 9.13 11.30 23.20
C PHE A 49 9.76 11.72 21.87
N GLN A 50 11.01 12.21 21.87
CA GLN A 50 11.71 12.58 20.64
C GLN A 50 11.90 11.38 19.70
N ASN A 51 12.27 10.22 20.24
CA ASN A 51 12.40 8.99 19.45
C ASN A 51 11.06 8.59 18.81
N GLN A 52 9.97 8.63 19.57
CA GLN A 52 8.62 8.34 19.05
C GLN A 52 8.23 9.31 17.92
N ILE A 53 8.47 10.62 18.10
CA ILE A 53 8.21 11.62 17.07
C ILE A 53 9.06 11.36 15.82
N GLN A 54 10.33 11.00 15.98
CA GLN A 54 11.21 10.67 14.85
C GLN A 54 10.74 9.41 14.11
N THR A 55 10.35 8.36 14.83
CA THR A 55 9.77 7.16 14.23
C THR A 55 8.51 7.48 13.44
N LEU A 56 7.57 8.26 14.02
CA LEU A 56 6.35 8.68 13.34
C LEU A 56 6.63 9.51 12.08
N LYS A 57 7.64 10.38 12.11
CA LYS A 57 8.08 11.15 10.93
C LYS A 57 8.60 10.23 9.83
N LEU A 58 9.50 9.31 10.17
CA LEU A 58 10.08 8.36 9.21
C LEU A 58 9.01 7.44 8.61
N GLU A 59 8.07 6.96 9.43
CA GLU A 59 6.93 6.17 8.96
C GLU A 59 6.03 6.98 8.02
N GLY A 60 5.76 8.24 8.36
CA GLY A 60 4.98 9.16 7.51
C GLY A 60 5.66 9.43 6.17
N GLU A 61 6.97 9.66 6.15
CA GLU A 61 7.75 9.83 4.93
C GLU A 61 7.74 8.58 4.06
N ARG A 62 7.95 7.41 4.68
CA ARG A 62 7.88 6.12 3.99
C ARG A 62 6.50 5.87 3.38
N PHE A 63 5.44 6.16 4.14
CA PHE A 63 4.07 6.03 3.66
C PHE A 63 3.82 6.93 2.45
N LYS A 64 4.23 8.20 2.51
CA LYS A 64 4.13 9.13 1.38
C LYS A 64 4.89 8.64 0.15
N GLN A 65 6.10 8.11 0.34
CA GLN A 65 6.90 7.56 -0.75
C GLN A 65 6.22 6.36 -1.41
N VAL A 66 5.73 5.40 -0.63
CA VAL A 66 5.01 4.22 -1.14
C VAL A 66 3.75 4.65 -1.89
N ARG A 67 2.96 5.56 -1.31
CA ARG A 67 1.75 6.09 -1.97
C ARG A 67 2.06 6.83 -3.26
N GLY A 68 3.16 7.58 -3.32
CA GLY A 68 3.59 8.25 -4.56
C GLY A 68 4.02 7.27 -5.65
N GLN A 69 4.74 6.21 -5.28
CA GLN A 69 5.10 5.14 -6.22
C GLN A 69 3.86 4.40 -6.74
N GLU A 70 2.93 4.06 -5.86
CA GLU A 70 1.65 3.45 -6.22
C GLU A 70 0.83 4.35 -7.15
N ALA A 71 0.71 5.64 -6.83
CA ALA A 71 0.01 6.61 -7.67
C ALA A 71 0.66 6.72 -9.06
N THR A 72 1.98 6.74 -9.13
CA THR A 72 2.72 6.77 -10.41
C THR A 72 2.44 5.53 -11.24
N GLN A 73 2.46 4.35 -10.61
CA GLN A 73 2.14 3.09 -11.28
C GLN A 73 0.68 3.08 -11.77
N ASN A 74 -0.26 3.51 -10.93
CA ASN A 74 -1.68 3.62 -11.25
C ASN A 74 -1.93 4.52 -12.46
N LEU A 75 -1.28 5.69 -12.50
CA LEU A 75 -1.36 6.64 -13.62
C LEU A 75 -0.80 6.04 -14.91
N ASN A 76 0.37 5.40 -14.86
CA ASN A 76 0.99 4.77 -16.03
C ASN A 76 0.16 3.61 -16.56
N THR A 77 -0.33 2.74 -15.66
CA THR A 77 -1.21 1.62 -16.02
C THR A 77 -2.48 2.13 -16.67
N LEU A 78 -3.18 3.11 -16.05
CA LEU A 78 -4.40 3.67 -16.64
C LEU A 78 -4.12 4.32 -18.00
N LYS A 79 -3.06 5.14 -18.12
CA LYS A 79 -2.75 5.80 -19.39
C LYS A 79 -2.53 4.77 -20.49
N SER A 80 -1.79 3.71 -20.20
CA SER A 80 -1.58 2.60 -21.14
C SER A 80 -2.89 1.88 -21.51
N GLU A 81 -3.72 1.55 -20.52
CA GLU A 81 -5.02 0.91 -20.71
C GLU A 81 -5.94 1.73 -21.63
N LEU A 82 -5.98 3.06 -21.45
CA LEU A 82 -6.83 3.93 -22.27
C LEU A 82 -6.30 4.07 -23.70
N LEU A 83 -4.99 4.26 -23.86
CA LEU A 83 -4.36 4.38 -25.19
C LEU A 83 -4.51 3.09 -26.02
N LEU A 84 -4.57 1.93 -25.37
CA LEU A 84 -4.78 0.63 -26.03
C LEU A 84 -6.26 0.25 -26.15
N GLY A 85 -7.09 0.70 -25.21
CA GLY A 85 -8.50 0.32 -25.10
C GLY A 85 -9.43 1.13 -26.01
N VAL A 86 -9.07 2.37 -26.36
CA VAL A 86 -9.85 3.18 -27.29
C VAL A 86 -9.52 2.77 -28.72
N ILE A 87 -10.49 2.13 -29.38
CA ILE A 87 -10.34 1.61 -30.74
C ILE A 87 -11.48 2.06 -31.65
N ARG A 88 -11.22 2.09 -32.96
CA ARG A 88 -12.25 2.37 -33.96
C ARG A 88 -13.35 1.32 -33.88
N ARG A 89 -14.59 1.72 -34.15
CA ARG A 89 -15.81 0.90 -34.08
C ARG A 89 -16.22 0.43 -32.68
N MET A 90 -15.55 0.86 -31.61
CA MET A 90 -16.12 0.70 -30.26
C MET A 90 -17.37 1.56 -30.13
N THR A 91 -18.36 1.09 -29.37
CA THR A 91 -19.60 1.86 -29.21
C THR A 91 -19.33 3.14 -28.43
N VAL A 92 -20.12 4.19 -28.66
CA VAL A 92 -20.02 5.42 -27.85
C VAL A 92 -20.24 5.12 -26.36
N ARG A 93 -21.10 4.16 -26.04
CA ARG A 93 -21.31 3.70 -24.66
C ARG A 93 -20.04 3.11 -24.05
N ASP A 94 -19.33 2.25 -24.78
CA ASP A 94 -18.09 1.65 -24.29
C ASP A 94 -16.99 2.70 -24.15
N LEU A 95 -16.94 3.67 -25.06
CA LEU A 95 -16.04 4.82 -24.96
C LEU A 95 -16.33 5.61 -23.68
N ASP A 96 -17.60 5.94 -23.43
CA ASP A 96 -18.00 6.71 -22.26
C ASP A 96 -17.76 5.94 -20.95
N LEU A 97 -17.89 4.61 -20.95
CA LEU A 97 -17.54 3.76 -19.80
C LEU A 97 -16.03 3.74 -19.55
N LEU A 98 -15.22 3.81 -20.61
CA LEU A 98 -13.77 3.75 -20.52
C LEU A 98 -13.15 5.11 -20.14
N MET A 99 -13.63 6.18 -20.78
CA MET A 99 -13.06 7.53 -20.69
C MET A 99 -13.79 8.45 -19.69
N GLY A 100 -15.02 8.08 -19.33
CA GLY A 100 -15.94 8.96 -18.61
C GLY A 100 -16.63 9.98 -19.52
N TYR A 101 -17.51 10.77 -18.91
CA TYR A 101 -18.39 11.72 -19.60
C TYR A 101 -17.84 13.16 -19.69
N LYS A 102 -16.64 13.40 -19.14
CA LYS A 102 -16.03 14.73 -19.09
C LYS A 102 -15.09 14.91 -20.28
N TYR A 103 -15.52 15.72 -21.26
CA TYR A 103 -14.76 16.06 -22.46
C TYR A 103 -15.12 17.46 -22.95
N VAL A 104 -14.23 18.04 -23.76
CA VAL A 104 -14.49 19.27 -24.51
C VAL A 104 -15.03 18.91 -25.89
N LEU A 105 -16.19 19.46 -26.26
CA LEU A 105 -16.75 19.31 -27.59
C LEU A 105 -16.08 20.32 -28.54
N LEU A 106 -15.22 19.84 -29.45
CA LEU A 106 -14.50 20.67 -30.41
C LEU A 106 -15.34 21.01 -31.63
N ALA A 107 -16.16 20.07 -32.09
CA ALA A 107 -17.04 20.24 -33.24
C ALA A 107 -18.22 19.28 -33.17
N GLN A 108 -19.35 19.67 -33.75
CA GLN A 108 -20.53 18.83 -33.90
C GLN A 108 -21.20 19.11 -35.25
N ALA A 109 -21.70 18.06 -35.90
CA ALA A 109 -22.47 18.16 -37.13
C ALA A 109 -23.58 17.11 -37.13
N SER A 110 -24.69 17.39 -37.81
CA SER A 110 -25.71 16.38 -38.09
C SER A 110 -25.78 16.17 -39.60
N GLN A 111 -25.59 14.92 -40.03
CA GLN A 111 -25.65 14.55 -41.44
C GLN A 111 -26.52 13.31 -41.58
N GLN A 112 -27.58 13.40 -42.41
CA GLN A 112 -28.51 12.30 -42.68
C GLN A 112 -29.14 11.68 -41.42
N GLY A 113 -29.36 12.49 -40.37
CA GLY A 113 -29.92 12.03 -39.09
C GLY A 113 -28.91 11.39 -38.14
N GLU A 114 -27.64 11.25 -38.53
CA GLU A 114 -26.57 10.85 -37.62
C GLU A 114 -25.88 12.08 -37.04
N LEU A 115 -25.66 12.04 -35.72
CA LEU A 115 -24.89 13.05 -35.00
C LEU A 115 -23.42 12.69 -35.08
N TRP A 116 -22.58 13.65 -35.44
CA TRP A 116 -21.13 13.55 -35.51
C TRP A 116 -20.53 14.53 -34.52
N GLU A 117 -19.58 14.06 -33.71
CA GLU A 117 -18.93 14.87 -32.69
C GLU A 117 -17.43 14.64 -32.71
N ARG A 118 -16.69 15.71 -32.43
CA ARG A 118 -15.26 15.68 -32.15
C ARG A 118 -15.06 16.07 -30.70
N ARG A 119 -14.63 15.11 -29.89
CA ARG A 119 -14.48 15.22 -28.43
C ARG A 119 -13.00 15.22 -28.06
N GLN A 120 -12.58 16.12 -27.21
CA GLN A 120 -11.22 16.18 -26.67
C GLN A 120 -11.24 15.81 -25.19
N TYR A 121 -10.44 14.81 -24.83
CA TYR A 121 -10.36 14.29 -23.47
C TYR A 121 -9.06 14.76 -22.81
N PHE A 122 -9.19 15.42 -21.67
CA PHE A 122 -8.05 15.84 -20.86
C PHE A 122 -7.67 14.75 -19.86
N TRP A 123 -6.37 14.53 -19.68
CA TRP A 123 -5.87 13.51 -18.78
C TRP A 123 -6.33 13.73 -17.33
N GLN A 124 -6.26 14.97 -16.86
CA GLN A 124 -6.68 15.34 -15.50
C GLN A 124 -8.14 15.03 -15.21
N ASP A 125 -9.02 15.11 -16.22
CA ASP A 125 -10.46 14.90 -16.07
C ASP A 125 -10.80 13.42 -15.91
N ILE A 126 -10.07 12.56 -16.62
CA ILE A 126 -10.17 11.10 -16.50
C ILE A 126 -9.64 10.65 -15.14
N VAL A 127 -8.48 11.18 -14.72
CA VAL A 127 -7.89 10.90 -13.41
C VAL A 127 -8.82 11.37 -12.28
N GLU A 128 -9.40 12.57 -12.40
CA GLU A 128 -10.41 13.07 -11.46
C GLU A 128 -11.62 12.13 -11.38
N GLY A 129 -12.13 11.67 -12.53
CA GLY A 129 -13.27 10.75 -12.56
C GLY A 129 -12.99 9.40 -11.88
N LYS A 130 -11.75 8.90 -11.98
CA LYS A 130 -11.39 7.58 -11.43
C LYS A 130 -11.06 7.61 -9.93
N TRP A 131 -10.34 8.64 -9.45
CA TRP A 131 -9.85 8.69 -8.06
C TRP A 131 -10.30 9.92 -7.26
N GLY A 132 -10.79 10.97 -7.92
CA GLY A 132 -11.22 12.21 -7.28
C GLY A 132 -10.08 13.22 -7.08
N LYS A 133 -10.43 14.50 -6.89
CA LYS A 133 -9.46 15.61 -6.76
C LYS A 133 -8.54 15.54 -5.54
N GLY A 134 -8.93 14.79 -4.51
CA GLY A 134 -8.15 14.64 -3.28
C GLY A 134 -7.15 13.48 -3.32
N SER A 135 -7.07 12.74 -4.43
CA SER A 135 -6.17 11.59 -4.53
C SER A 135 -4.75 12.01 -4.91
N MET A 136 -3.79 11.17 -4.53
CA MET A 136 -2.39 11.33 -4.92
C MET A 136 -2.22 11.21 -6.44
N GLU A 137 -3.02 10.36 -7.10
CA GLU A 137 -3.06 10.23 -8.56
C GLU A 137 -3.48 11.55 -9.22
N TYR A 138 -4.50 12.23 -8.68
CA TYR A 138 -4.88 13.54 -9.18
C TYR A 138 -3.81 14.57 -8.87
N GLU A 139 -3.23 14.61 -7.67
CA GLU A 139 -2.15 15.55 -7.36
C GLU A 139 -0.95 15.41 -8.30
N MET A 140 -0.57 14.18 -8.62
CA MET A 140 0.64 13.86 -9.41
C MET A 140 0.41 13.83 -10.93
N CYS A 141 -0.83 13.81 -11.42
CA CYS A 141 -1.08 13.76 -12.86
C CYS A 141 -0.72 15.07 -13.56
N GLU A 142 -0.31 14.95 -14.82
CA GLU A 142 -0.07 16.11 -15.69
C GLU A 142 -1.37 16.87 -15.92
N LYS A 143 -1.38 18.15 -15.53
CA LYS A 143 -2.53 19.04 -15.66
C LYS A 143 -2.61 19.64 -17.04
N GLU A 144 -3.83 19.91 -17.47
CA GLU A 144 -4.14 20.55 -18.75
C GLU A 144 -3.58 19.82 -19.98
N SER A 145 -3.14 18.56 -19.84
CA SER A 145 -2.68 17.75 -20.95
C SER A 145 -3.83 17.03 -21.63
N VAL A 146 -3.87 17.13 -22.97
CA VAL A 146 -4.80 16.36 -23.79
C VAL A 146 -4.29 14.93 -23.85
N LEU A 147 -5.17 13.97 -23.51
CA LEU A 147 -4.85 12.55 -23.67
C LEU A 147 -5.10 12.10 -25.11
N MET A 148 -6.24 12.47 -25.66
CA MET A 148 -6.63 12.14 -27.04
C MET A 148 -7.81 12.99 -27.51
N THR A 149 -7.96 13.08 -28.83
CA THR A 149 -9.16 13.59 -29.50
C THR A 149 -9.84 12.46 -30.25
N VAL A 150 -11.13 12.27 -30.02
CA VAL A 150 -11.94 11.19 -30.59
C VAL A 150 -13.03 11.79 -31.46
N SER A 151 -13.16 11.29 -32.68
CA SER A 151 -14.30 11.59 -33.56
C SER A 151 -15.29 10.43 -33.48
N VAL A 152 -16.53 10.72 -33.11
CA VAL A 152 -17.61 9.74 -32.96
C VAL A 152 -18.78 10.10 -33.86
N ASN A 153 -19.55 9.10 -34.27
CA ASN A 153 -20.92 9.33 -34.72
C ASN A 153 -21.91 8.89 -33.62
N SER A 154 -23.20 8.86 -33.91
CA SER A 154 -24.24 8.47 -32.94
C SER A 154 -24.14 7.02 -32.43
N LYS A 155 -23.27 6.19 -32.99
CA LYS A 155 -23.15 4.75 -32.69
C LYS A 155 -21.78 4.40 -32.14
N GLU A 156 -20.72 4.88 -32.78
CA GLU A 156 -19.36 4.36 -32.58
C GLU A 156 -18.26 5.40 -32.79
N VAL A 157 -17.05 5.00 -32.39
CA VAL A 157 -15.80 5.73 -32.65
C VAL A 157 -15.36 5.57 -34.10
N ILE A 158 -15.16 6.70 -34.77
CA ILE A 158 -14.78 6.76 -36.19
C ILE A 158 -13.29 7.07 -36.37
N GLY A 159 -12.72 7.93 -35.52
CA GLY A 159 -11.33 8.36 -35.59
C GLY A 159 -10.74 8.71 -34.21
N ILE A 160 -9.43 8.54 -34.07
CA ILE A 160 -8.68 8.75 -32.83
C ILE A 160 -7.38 9.46 -33.18
N GLU A 161 -7.04 10.50 -32.42
CA GLU A 161 -5.83 11.32 -32.57
C GLU A 161 -5.18 11.52 -31.20
N TYR A 162 -3.84 11.47 -31.14
CA TYR A 162 -3.02 11.58 -29.93
C TYR A 162 -2.22 12.88 -29.90
#